data_AF-Q9XV95-F1
#
_entry.id   AF-Q9XV95-F1
#
_cell.length_a   1.000
_cell.length_b   1.000
_cell.length_c   1.000
_cell.angle_alpha   90.00
_cell.angle_beta   90.00
_cell.angle_gamma   90.00
#
_symmetry.space_group_name_H-M   'P 1'
#
loop_
_entity.id
_entity.type
_entity.pdbx_description
1 polymer ?
#
loop_
_entity_poly.entity_id
_entity_poly.type
_entity_poly.pdbx_seq_one_letter_code
_entity_poly.pdbx_strand_id
1 'polypeptide(L)'
;MRFVVDVTGNSTLLAFAQQLNCQNNPNLVDKTKNLFDFLDSLLAAMRSRSASAIGALISDSYVFKACERKFSKDEIIERIVNLPADRNVEFIVTAYKQNAGHFTVLITVTGLRSVPIDIAFDVEILGNSALLTNAKQFNCQNAVSQVDQRKSVINIFLDSLLIAIRSRDATTISAFIDDKYIFVACERKFSKDEIVQRLVNRPADRTFDFDVKRIVEINEIYYLVDITVTGLRSVQIDIAFDVKVKGNSALLTHAKQFNCQNAVSQVTQTKSVINDFLDQLLEAIHSRSPSAIGDLIYDKYIFEACDRTFSKEEIIQRLVNRPADREVEFDVIEVIELPEYYLVDITVTGLRSVPIDIRFGVAVAGNGGLLIHAKQFHCQKSVGQVDQKRQVLLVFLDSLLEAVRSRSATAMGALMSDSYYYNACERMFTKGRSS
;
A
#
# COMPACT_ATOMS: atom_id res chain seq x y z
N MET A 1 8.87 -16.12 23.02
CA MET A 1 10.26 -16.60 22.84
C MET A 1 10.86 -15.90 21.63
N ARG A 2 12.19 -15.78 21.57
CA ARG A 2 12.95 -15.37 20.39
C ARG A 2 13.66 -16.60 19.84
N PHE A 3 13.62 -16.78 18.53
CA PHE A 3 14.37 -17.82 17.84
C PHE A 3 15.39 -17.17 16.91
N VAL A 4 16.57 -17.74 16.85
CA VAL A 4 17.59 -17.44 15.84
C VAL A 4 17.75 -18.70 15.00
N VAL A 5 17.58 -18.52 13.71
CA VAL A 5 17.77 -19.57 12.71
C VAL A 5 19.00 -19.24 11.87
N ASP A 6 19.80 -20.26 11.60
CA ASP A 6 20.89 -20.19 10.65
C ASP A 6 20.38 -20.71 9.30
N VAL A 7 20.66 -19.96 8.24
CA VAL A 7 20.22 -20.27 6.87
C VAL A 7 21.47 -20.43 6.02
N THR A 8 21.83 -21.68 5.76
CA THR A 8 22.98 -22.06 4.94
C THR A 8 22.51 -22.84 3.71
N GLY A 9 22.62 -22.24 2.53
CA GLY A 9 22.11 -22.82 1.29
C GLY A 9 20.60 -23.10 1.37
N ASN A 10 20.21 -24.37 1.24
CA ASN A 10 18.81 -24.84 1.32
C ASN A 10 18.43 -25.36 2.71
N SER A 11 19.34 -25.36 3.69
CA SER A 11 19.04 -25.79 5.06
C SER A 11 18.80 -24.60 5.98
N THR A 12 17.74 -24.69 6.78
CA THR A 12 17.47 -23.77 7.89
C THR A 12 17.43 -24.56 9.18
N LEU A 13 18.24 -24.17 10.15
CA LEU A 13 18.32 -24.83 11.45
C LEU A 13 18.13 -23.80 12.57
N LEU A 14 17.43 -24.18 13.64
CA LEU A 14 17.41 -23.45 14.90
C LEU A 14 18.81 -23.44 15.50
N ALA A 15 19.44 -22.27 15.53
CA ALA A 15 20.76 -22.08 16.14
C ALA A 15 20.65 -21.74 17.63
N PHE A 16 19.63 -20.98 18.02
CA PHE A 16 19.44 -20.60 19.42
C PHE A 16 18.00 -20.14 19.69
N ALA A 17 17.52 -20.36 20.92
CA ALA A 17 16.25 -19.81 21.39
C ALA A 17 16.40 -19.09 22.73
N GLN A 18 15.56 -18.09 22.98
CA GLN A 18 15.53 -17.33 24.22
C GLN A 18 14.10 -17.11 24.71
N GLN A 19 13.88 -17.37 25.99
CA GLN A 19 12.67 -16.93 26.66
C GLN A 19 12.74 -15.41 26.85
N LEU A 20 11.71 -14.71 26.37
CA LEU A 20 11.56 -13.27 26.58
C LEU A 20 10.83 -13.04 27.92
N ASN A 21 10.97 -11.84 28.48
CA ASN A 21 10.33 -11.42 29.74
C ASN A 21 10.75 -12.21 30.98
N CYS A 22 12.04 -12.50 31.12
CA CYS A 22 12.57 -13.04 32.37
C CYS A 22 12.69 -11.91 33.39
N GLN A 23 11.96 -12.02 34.51
CA GLN A 23 11.98 -11.01 35.58
C GLN A 23 13.37 -10.82 36.23
N ASN A 24 14.31 -11.75 36.03
CA ASN A 24 15.58 -11.80 36.75
C ASN A 24 16.82 -11.36 35.92
N ASN A 25 16.66 -10.62 34.83
CA ASN A 25 17.79 -9.92 34.21
C ASN A 25 17.68 -8.40 34.44
N PRO A 26 18.24 -7.86 35.54
CA PRO A 26 17.99 -6.48 35.96
C PRO A 26 18.35 -5.45 34.88
N ASN A 27 19.40 -5.69 34.09
CA ASN A 27 19.82 -4.79 33.02
C ASN A 27 18.88 -4.79 31.79
N LEU A 28 18.12 -5.88 31.58
CA LEU A 28 17.17 -5.99 30.46
C LEU A 28 15.78 -5.48 30.84
N VAL A 29 15.36 -5.74 32.09
CA VAL A 29 14.04 -5.33 32.61
C VAL A 29 13.93 -3.80 32.61
N ASP A 30 14.98 -3.10 33.05
CA ASP A 30 14.95 -1.64 33.18
C ASP A 30 14.88 -0.94 31.82
N LYS A 31 15.73 -1.33 30.86
CA LYS A 31 15.72 -0.74 29.51
C LYS A 31 14.44 -1.03 28.73
N THR A 32 13.85 -2.21 28.91
CA THR A 32 12.58 -2.56 28.25
C THR A 32 11.43 -1.76 28.84
N LYS A 33 11.42 -1.57 30.17
CA LYS A 33 10.45 -0.68 30.82
C LYS A 33 10.56 0.75 30.30
N ASN A 34 11.77 1.30 30.24
CA ASN A 34 12.01 2.64 29.70
C ASN A 34 11.53 2.79 28.24
N LEU A 35 11.63 1.73 27.44
CA LEU A 35 11.08 1.73 26.08
C LEU A 35 9.55 1.88 26.06
N PHE A 36 8.82 1.08 26.85
CA PHE A 36 7.36 1.14 26.85
C PHE A 36 6.84 2.44 27.49
N ASP A 37 7.48 2.91 28.56
CA ASP A 37 7.17 4.22 29.18
C ASP A 37 7.39 5.37 28.16
N PHE A 38 8.42 5.26 27.32
CA PHE A 38 8.66 6.19 26.21
C PHE A 38 7.56 6.12 25.15
N LEU A 39 7.17 4.92 24.70
CA LEU A 39 6.13 4.75 23.70
C LEU A 39 4.78 5.29 24.18
N ASP A 40 4.44 5.10 25.45
CA ASP A 40 3.23 5.66 26.07
C ASP A 40 3.30 7.20 26.13
N SER A 41 4.47 7.75 26.48
CA SER A 41 4.70 9.20 26.48
C SER A 41 4.57 9.80 25.07
N LEU A 42 5.12 9.12 24.06
CA LEU A 42 5.01 9.52 22.65
C LEU A 42 3.56 9.48 22.19
N LEU A 43 2.83 8.41 22.50
CA LEU A 43 1.42 8.27 22.17
C LEU A 43 0.58 9.37 22.84
N ALA A 44 0.83 9.67 24.12
CA ALA A 44 0.17 10.74 24.84
C ALA A 44 0.47 12.13 24.23
N ALA A 45 1.73 12.39 23.87
CA ALA A 45 2.12 13.62 23.19
C ALA A 45 1.39 13.77 21.84
N MET A 46 1.33 12.71 21.04
CA MET A 46 0.62 12.72 19.76
C MET A 46 -0.89 12.96 19.92
N ARG A 47 -1.53 12.30 20.91
CA ARG A 47 -2.94 12.52 21.23
C ARG A 47 -3.23 13.94 21.74
N SER A 48 -2.30 14.53 22.48
CA SER A 48 -2.41 15.91 22.95
C SER A 48 -2.30 16.94 21.82
N ARG A 49 -1.76 16.54 20.65
CA ARG A 49 -1.48 17.40 19.49
C ARG A 49 -0.64 18.63 19.84
N SER A 50 0.17 18.54 20.89
CA SER A 50 1.09 19.59 21.30
C SER A 50 2.39 19.46 20.52
N ALA A 51 2.66 20.42 19.63
CA ALA A 51 3.88 20.45 18.83
C ALA A 51 5.14 20.38 19.70
N SER A 52 5.16 21.05 20.85
CA SER A 52 6.28 21.03 21.79
C SER A 52 6.43 19.69 22.50
N ALA A 53 5.33 19.07 22.92
CA ALA A 53 5.38 17.76 23.58
C ALA A 53 5.86 16.66 22.62
N ILE A 54 5.39 16.68 21.37
CA ILE A 54 5.83 15.75 20.32
C ILE A 54 7.31 16.03 19.99
N GLY A 55 7.66 17.29 19.76
CA GLY A 55 9.01 17.71 19.40
C GLY A 55 10.07 17.37 20.45
N ALA A 56 9.71 17.31 21.73
CA ALA A 56 10.61 16.93 22.82
C ALA A 56 10.98 15.42 22.83
N LEU A 57 10.19 14.57 22.18
CA LEU A 57 10.38 13.10 22.14
C LEU A 57 11.01 12.61 20.83
N ILE A 58 11.30 13.52 19.90
CA ILE A 58 11.83 13.22 18.57
C ILE A 58 13.18 13.93 18.38
N SER A 59 14.20 13.20 17.95
CA SER A 59 15.53 13.76 17.67
C SER A 59 15.48 14.82 16.56
N ASP A 60 16.30 15.86 16.64
CA ASP A 60 16.37 16.91 15.60
C ASP A 60 16.84 16.38 14.24
N SER A 61 17.57 15.26 14.22
CA SER A 61 17.99 14.59 12.98
C SER A 61 16.97 13.57 12.46
N TYR A 62 15.74 13.58 12.98
CA TYR A 62 14.74 12.56 12.66
C TYR A 62 14.30 12.59 11.21
N VAL A 63 14.22 11.39 10.62
CA VAL A 63 13.65 11.15 9.30
C VAL A 63 12.67 9.99 9.37
N PHE A 64 11.43 10.24 8.98
CA PHE A 64 10.45 9.20 8.69
C PHE A 64 10.51 8.80 7.22
N LYS A 65 10.95 7.57 6.93
CA LYS A 65 10.94 6.98 5.59
C LYS A 65 9.61 6.25 5.37
N ALA A 66 8.60 6.95 4.86
CA ALA A 66 7.38 6.31 4.39
C ALA A 66 7.65 5.52 3.09
N CYS A 67 6.65 4.79 2.60
CA CYS A 67 6.81 3.94 1.42
C CYS A 67 7.30 4.69 0.18
N GLU A 68 6.81 5.90 -0.04
CA GLU A 68 7.05 6.64 -1.28
C GLU A 68 7.73 7.98 -1.04
N ARG A 69 7.93 8.37 0.23
CA ARG A 69 8.34 9.72 0.65
C ARG A 69 9.16 9.69 1.93
N LYS A 70 9.95 10.73 2.15
CA LYS A 70 10.60 10.99 3.43
C LYS A 70 10.00 12.23 4.06
N PHE A 71 9.84 12.22 5.37
CA PHE A 71 9.39 13.38 6.13
C PHE A 71 10.43 13.70 7.20
N SER A 72 10.76 14.98 7.32
CA SER A 72 11.53 15.54 8.42
C SER A 72 10.72 15.55 9.72
N LYS A 73 11.38 15.89 10.82
CA LYS A 73 10.76 16.13 12.14
C LYS A 73 9.59 17.11 12.04
N ASP A 74 9.83 18.30 11.49
CA ASP A 74 8.84 19.37 11.47
C ASP A 74 7.61 19.02 10.62
N GLU A 75 7.82 18.37 9.46
CA GLU A 75 6.71 17.92 8.61
C GLU A 75 5.81 16.88 9.30
N ILE A 76 6.40 15.98 10.10
CA ILE A 76 5.62 14.99 10.86
C ILE A 76 4.89 15.63 12.03
N ILE A 77 5.54 16.54 12.75
CA ILE A 77 4.89 17.29 13.84
C ILE A 77 3.70 18.08 13.28
N GLU A 78 3.91 18.83 12.20
CA GLU A 78 2.84 19.60 11.54
C GLU A 78 1.67 18.69 11.14
N ARG A 79 1.95 17.51 10.56
CA ARG A 79 0.90 16.54 10.20
C ARG A 79 0.14 16.02 11.41
N ILE A 80 0.83 15.65 12.49
CA ILE A 80 0.18 15.12 13.70
C ILE A 80 -0.69 16.18 14.37
N VAL A 81 -0.19 17.41 14.46
CA VAL A 81 -0.91 18.55 15.06
C VAL A 81 -2.17 18.88 14.27
N ASN A 82 -2.09 18.81 12.93
CA ASN A 82 -3.20 19.11 12.03
C ASN A 82 -4.11 17.91 11.71
N LEU A 83 -3.99 16.78 12.41
CA LEU A 83 -4.89 15.65 12.22
C LEU A 83 -6.36 16.08 12.43
N PRO A 84 -7.33 15.56 11.66
CA PRO A 84 -8.76 15.79 11.90
C PRO A 84 -9.17 15.48 13.34
N ALA A 85 -10.07 16.26 13.95
CA ALA A 85 -10.43 16.15 15.38
C ALA A 85 -11.00 14.77 15.79
N ASP A 86 -11.57 14.02 14.84
CA ASP A 86 -12.10 12.67 14.99
C ASP A 86 -11.03 11.57 14.92
N ARG A 87 -9.78 11.90 14.57
CA ARG A 87 -8.65 10.96 14.55
C ARG A 87 -8.00 10.84 15.92
N ASN A 88 -8.01 9.61 16.44
CA ASN A 88 -7.22 9.20 17.60
C ASN A 88 -6.10 8.26 17.16
N VAL A 89 -4.87 8.63 17.48
CA VAL A 89 -3.70 7.79 17.20
C VAL A 89 -3.64 6.67 18.24
N GLU A 90 -3.39 5.45 17.76
CA GLU A 90 -3.14 4.26 18.59
C GLU A 90 -1.89 3.53 18.10
N PHE A 91 -1.16 2.92 19.03
CA PHE A 91 -0.02 2.06 18.75
C PHE A 91 -0.35 0.61 19.11
N ILE A 92 -0.05 -0.31 18.19
CA ILE A 92 -0.03 -1.74 18.46
C ILE A 92 1.40 -2.22 18.22
N VAL A 93 2.15 -2.41 19.31
CA VAL A 93 3.52 -2.94 19.23
C VAL A 93 3.47 -4.41 18.87
N THR A 94 4.02 -4.79 17.72
CA THR A 94 4.01 -6.16 17.23
C THR A 94 5.29 -6.91 17.57
N ALA A 95 6.44 -6.23 17.55
CA ALA A 95 7.73 -6.77 17.95
C ALA A 95 8.73 -5.67 18.28
N TYR A 96 9.83 -6.00 18.95
CA TYR A 96 10.96 -5.10 19.11
C TYR A 96 12.30 -5.85 19.18
N LYS A 97 13.38 -5.16 18.79
CA LYS A 97 14.75 -5.65 18.81
C LYS A 97 15.63 -4.61 19.49
N GLN A 98 16.47 -5.04 20.44
CA GLN A 98 17.45 -4.19 21.11
C GLN A 98 18.84 -4.42 20.50
N ASN A 99 19.56 -3.33 20.18
CA ASN A 99 20.95 -3.32 19.73
C ASN A 99 21.71 -2.19 20.43
N ALA A 100 22.63 -2.51 21.35
CA ALA A 100 23.60 -1.57 21.91
C ALA A 100 23.06 -0.20 22.40
N GLY A 101 21.87 -0.17 23.01
CA GLY A 101 21.24 1.07 23.51
C GLY A 101 20.15 1.65 22.58
N HIS A 102 20.07 1.13 21.35
CA HIS A 102 18.97 1.40 20.44
C HIS A 102 17.95 0.27 20.45
N PHE A 103 16.70 0.61 20.18
CA PHE A 103 15.61 -0.30 19.96
C PHE A 103 15.02 -0.04 18.58
N THR A 104 14.86 -1.09 17.79
CA THR A 104 13.98 -1.05 16.62
C THR A 104 12.66 -1.70 17.02
N VAL A 105 11.57 -0.94 17.00
CA VAL A 105 10.23 -1.35 17.41
C VAL A 105 9.33 -1.41 16.19
N LEU A 106 8.69 -2.54 15.96
CA LEU A 106 7.67 -2.70 14.92
C LEU A 106 6.30 -2.38 15.54
N ILE A 107 5.62 -1.39 14.97
CA ILE A 107 4.35 -0.87 15.47
C ILE A 107 3.39 -0.73 14.30
N THR A 108 2.16 -1.24 14.47
CA THR A 108 1.04 -0.85 13.62
C THR A 108 0.43 0.41 14.22
N VAL A 109 0.43 1.50 13.47
CA VAL A 109 -0.11 2.79 13.89
C VAL A 109 -1.45 3.03 13.19
N THR A 110 -2.49 3.30 13.97
CA THR A 110 -3.80 3.70 13.45
C THR A 110 -4.06 5.18 13.74
N GLY A 111 -5.05 5.77 13.08
CA GLY A 111 -5.44 7.18 13.30
C GLY A 111 -4.53 8.22 12.66
N LEU A 112 -3.27 7.90 12.36
CA LEU A 112 -2.38 8.77 11.59
C LEU A 112 -2.84 9.00 10.14
N ARG A 113 -3.55 8.01 9.56
CA ARG A 113 -4.09 8.02 8.19
C ARG A 113 -5.44 7.31 8.16
N SER A 114 -6.14 7.40 7.03
CA SER A 114 -7.37 6.66 6.73
C SER A 114 -7.25 5.15 6.88
N VAL A 115 -6.06 4.59 6.64
CA VAL A 115 -5.76 3.17 6.77
C VAL A 115 -4.60 2.98 7.77
N PRO A 116 -4.62 1.94 8.62
CA PRO A 116 -3.48 1.58 9.47
C PRO A 116 -2.17 1.45 8.67
N ILE A 117 -1.06 1.85 9.28
CA ILE A 117 0.28 1.73 8.68
C ILE A 117 1.23 1.02 9.62
N ASP A 118 2.06 0.16 9.05
CA ASP A 118 3.10 -0.55 9.79
C ASP A 118 4.43 0.21 9.73
N ILE A 119 5.00 0.52 10.88
CA ILE A 119 6.19 1.36 11.01
C ILE A 119 7.22 0.71 11.94
N ALA A 120 8.49 0.73 11.52
CA ALA A 120 9.63 0.45 12.36
C ALA A 120 10.15 1.76 12.97
N PHE A 121 10.03 1.93 14.29
CA PHE A 121 10.61 3.04 15.04
C PHE A 121 12.00 2.67 15.54
N ASP A 122 12.98 3.54 15.31
CA ASP A 122 14.30 3.43 15.91
C ASP A 122 14.40 4.40 17.09
N VAL A 123 14.38 3.84 18.30
CA VAL A 123 14.40 4.55 19.58
C VAL A 123 15.79 4.43 20.21
N GLU A 124 16.37 5.53 20.63
CA GLU A 124 17.62 5.56 21.38
C GLU A 124 17.32 5.82 22.86
N ILE A 125 17.84 4.98 23.76
CA ILE A 125 17.69 5.13 25.21
C ILE A 125 18.99 5.68 25.80
N LEU A 126 18.95 6.88 26.36
CA LEU A 126 20.06 7.58 26.99
C LEU A 126 19.82 7.70 28.50
N GLY A 127 20.18 6.67 29.25
CA GLY A 127 19.90 6.60 30.69
C GLY A 127 18.40 6.52 30.96
N ASN A 128 17.84 7.57 31.58
CA ASN A 128 16.42 7.67 31.91
C ASN A 128 15.60 8.42 30.84
N SER A 129 16.23 8.87 29.75
CA SER A 129 15.54 9.50 28.63
C SER A 129 15.57 8.62 27.39
N ALA A 130 14.65 8.92 26.47
CA ALA A 130 14.50 8.19 25.22
C ALA A 130 14.09 9.16 24.12
N LEU A 131 14.62 8.95 22.92
CA LEU A 131 14.29 9.75 21.74
C LEU A 131 13.97 8.84 20.55
N LEU A 132 12.95 9.22 19.78
CA LEU A 132 12.71 8.64 18.47
C LEU A 132 13.71 9.25 17.47
N THR A 133 14.61 8.43 16.95
CA THR A 133 15.70 8.88 16.08
C THR A 133 15.38 8.73 14.60
N ASN A 134 14.67 7.66 14.23
CA ASN A 134 14.21 7.43 12.86
C ASN A 134 12.91 6.62 12.88
N ALA A 135 12.20 6.64 11.77
CA ALA A 135 11.11 5.72 11.54
C ALA A 135 11.08 5.26 10.08
N LYS A 136 10.59 4.05 9.82
CA LYS A 136 10.44 3.53 8.45
C LYS A 136 9.16 2.74 8.30
N GLN A 137 8.31 3.12 7.35
CA GLN A 137 7.14 2.33 7.00
C GLN A 137 7.57 1.04 6.29
N PHE A 138 6.95 -0.09 6.65
CA PHE A 138 7.12 -1.36 5.96
C PHE A 138 5.77 -1.86 5.41
N ASN A 139 5.78 -3.01 4.71
CA ASN A 139 4.64 -3.50 3.91
C ASN A 139 4.17 -2.53 2.83
N CYS A 140 5.08 -1.71 2.32
CA CYS A 140 4.91 -1.04 1.05
C CYS A 140 4.65 -2.11 -0.01
N GLN A 141 3.62 -1.95 -0.85
CA GLN A 141 3.42 -2.82 -2.00
C GLN A 141 4.66 -2.68 -2.89
N ASN A 142 5.60 -3.61 -2.73
CA ASN A 142 6.92 -3.60 -3.37
C ASN A 142 6.81 -4.24 -4.76
N ALA A 143 7.09 -3.48 -5.82
CA ALA A 143 7.58 -4.05 -7.06
C ALA A 143 8.34 -3.00 -7.89
N VAL A 144 9.63 -2.80 -7.58
CA VAL A 144 10.55 -1.86 -8.27
C VAL A 144 10.38 -1.96 -9.79
N SER A 145 9.59 -1.05 -10.35
CA SER A 145 9.20 -1.00 -11.76
C SER A 145 9.28 0.45 -12.25
N GLN A 146 9.30 0.67 -13.56
CA GLN A 146 9.19 2.04 -14.10
C GLN A 146 7.94 2.76 -13.60
N VAL A 147 6.88 2.00 -13.28
CA VAL A 147 5.66 2.49 -12.63
C VAL A 147 5.97 3.10 -11.27
N ASP A 148 6.87 2.53 -10.47
CA ASP A 148 7.28 3.11 -9.18
C ASP A 148 8.05 4.42 -9.35
N GLN A 149 8.88 4.54 -10.39
CA GLN A 149 9.59 5.78 -10.68
C GLN A 149 8.59 6.91 -11.01
N ARG A 150 7.55 6.61 -11.80
CA ARG A 150 6.49 7.57 -12.12
C ARG A 150 5.58 7.87 -10.92
N LYS A 151 5.25 6.87 -10.10
CA LYS A 151 4.56 7.10 -8.81
C LYS A 151 5.39 8.00 -7.87
N SER A 152 6.71 7.86 -7.86
CA SER A 152 7.59 8.79 -7.13
C SER A 152 7.51 10.22 -7.67
N VAL A 153 7.43 10.41 -9.00
CA VAL A 153 7.20 11.73 -9.61
C VAL A 153 5.86 12.32 -9.20
N ILE A 154 4.79 11.52 -9.20
CA ILE A 154 3.45 11.94 -8.75
C ILE A 154 3.49 12.39 -7.29
N ASN A 155 4.18 11.66 -6.43
CA ASN A 155 4.32 12.04 -5.03
C ASN A 155 5.08 13.35 -4.84
N ILE A 156 6.21 13.54 -5.51
CA ILE A 156 6.96 14.82 -5.49
C ILE A 156 6.07 15.97 -6.00
N PHE A 157 5.28 15.71 -7.05
CA PHE A 157 4.31 16.66 -7.58
C PHE A 157 3.24 17.02 -6.54
N LEU A 158 2.63 16.03 -5.89
CA LEU A 158 1.62 16.26 -4.86
C LEU A 158 2.19 17.07 -3.68
N ASP A 159 3.45 16.87 -3.32
CA ASP A 159 4.10 17.60 -2.24
C ASP A 159 4.30 19.06 -2.60
N SER A 160 4.77 19.28 -3.82
CA SER A 160 5.00 20.60 -4.36
C SER A 160 3.67 21.34 -4.55
N LEU A 161 2.60 20.63 -4.96
CA LEU A 161 1.24 21.15 -5.02
C LEU A 161 0.73 21.51 -3.62
N LEU A 162 0.95 20.68 -2.60
CA LEU A 162 0.53 20.97 -1.23
C LEU A 162 1.24 22.22 -0.69
N ILE A 163 2.55 22.34 -0.91
CA ILE A 163 3.34 23.53 -0.55
C ILE A 163 2.80 24.77 -1.27
N ALA A 164 2.52 24.66 -2.58
CA ALA A 164 1.92 25.75 -3.36
C ALA A 164 0.55 26.17 -2.83
N ILE A 165 -0.31 25.22 -2.45
CA ILE A 165 -1.64 25.53 -1.90
C ILE A 165 -1.53 26.19 -0.52
N ARG A 166 -0.53 25.81 0.28
CA ARG A 166 -0.26 26.40 1.60
C ARG A 166 0.29 27.81 1.50
N SER A 167 1.05 28.15 0.45
CA SER A 167 1.55 29.51 0.23
C SER A 167 0.44 30.53 -0.08
N ARG A 168 -0.74 30.05 -0.51
CA ARG A 168 -1.88 30.88 -0.97
C ARG A 168 -1.52 31.82 -2.12
N ASP A 169 -0.46 31.52 -2.87
CA ASP A 169 -0.06 32.29 -4.04
C ASP A 169 -0.72 31.73 -5.30
N ALA A 170 -1.59 32.53 -5.92
CA ALA A 170 -2.38 32.11 -7.08
C ALA A 170 -1.49 31.65 -8.25
N THR A 171 -0.36 32.32 -8.47
CA THR A 171 0.59 32.03 -9.55
C THR A 171 1.25 30.67 -9.33
N THR A 172 1.73 30.43 -8.12
CA THR A 172 2.40 29.18 -7.71
C THR A 172 1.43 28.01 -7.79
N ILE A 173 0.18 28.16 -7.32
CA ILE A 173 -0.85 27.10 -7.42
C ILE A 173 -1.17 26.82 -8.89
N SER A 174 -1.37 27.86 -9.70
CA SER A 174 -1.75 27.73 -11.11
C SER A 174 -0.72 26.98 -11.95
N ALA A 175 0.56 26.99 -11.56
CA ALA A 175 1.63 26.29 -12.26
C ALA A 175 1.50 24.75 -12.22
N PHE A 176 0.73 24.20 -11.27
CA PHE A 176 0.52 22.75 -11.12
C PHE A 176 -0.75 22.24 -11.82
N ILE A 177 -1.55 23.13 -12.41
CA ILE A 177 -2.89 22.83 -12.95
C ILE A 177 -2.91 23.14 -14.45
N ASP A 178 -3.36 22.18 -15.27
CA ASP A 178 -3.50 22.35 -16.73
C ASP A 178 -4.53 23.44 -17.07
N ASP A 179 -4.30 24.20 -18.14
CA ASP A 179 -5.19 25.30 -18.53
C ASP A 179 -6.61 24.84 -18.89
N LYS A 180 -6.77 23.58 -19.33
CA LYS A 180 -8.07 22.97 -19.62
C LYS A 180 -8.68 22.24 -18.43
N TYR A 181 -8.11 22.43 -17.23
CA TYR A 181 -8.56 21.74 -16.03
C TYR A 181 -10.02 22.05 -15.69
N ILE A 182 -10.74 20.99 -15.33
CA ILE A 182 -12.09 21.04 -14.79
C ILE A 182 -12.13 20.23 -13.51
N PHE A 183 -12.64 20.83 -12.44
CA PHE A 183 -13.01 20.14 -11.22
C PHE A 183 -14.52 19.91 -11.18
N VAL A 184 -14.94 18.65 -11.25
CA VAL A 184 -16.34 18.24 -11.10
C VAL A 184 -16.63 18.02 -9.62
N ALA A 185 -17.14 19.04 -8.95
CA ALA A 185 -17.65 18.92 -7.59
C ALA A 185 -19.12 18.46 -7.60
N CYS A 186 -19.65 18.16 -6.41
CA CYS A 186 -21.04 17.74 -6.30
C CYS A 186 -22.06 18.81 -6.70
N GLU A 187 -21.77 20.09 -6.44
CA GLU A 187 -22.69 21.18 -6.73
C GLU A 187 -22.58 21.72 -8.16
N ARG A 188 -21.37 21.71 -8.76
CA ARG A 188 -21.10 22.20 -10.11
C ARG A 188 -19.69 21.87 -10.56
N LYS A 189 -19.39 22.19 -11.81
CA LYS A 189 -18.04 22.20 -12.36
C LYS A 189 -17.35 23.53 -12.05
N PHE A 190 -16.04 23.47 -11.76
CA PHE A 190 -15.18 24.63 -11.56
C PHE A 190 -14.05 24.61 -12.58
N SER A 191 -13.77 25.76 -13.20
CA SER A 191 -12.58 25.91 -14.04
C SER A 191 -11.30 26.02 -13.20
N LYS A 192 -10.14 26.00 -13.88
CA LYS A 192 -8.82 26.30 -13.27
C LYS A 192 -8.86 27.58 -12.42
N ASP A 193 -9.28 28.70 -13.02
CA ASP A 193 -9.26 29.99 -12.33
C ASP A 193 -10.16 29.99 -11.09
N GLU A 194 -11.35 29.38 -11.18
CA GLU A 194 -12.28 29.31 -10.06
C GLU A 194 -11.73 28.48 -8.90
N ILE A 195 -11.09 27.33 -9.17
CA ILE A 195 -10.53 26.50 -8.10
C ILE A 195 -9.31 27.16 -7.47
N VAL A 196 -8.45 27.82 -8.27
CA VAL A 196 -7.28 28.54 -7.76
C VAL A 196 -7.74 29.66 -6.82
N GLN A 197 -8.72 30.47 -7.23
CA GLN A 197 -9.27 31.51 -6.37
C GLN A 197 -9.87 30.94 -5.09
N ARG A 198 -10.51 29.78 -5.14
CA ARG A 198 -11.06 29.12 -3.96
C ARG A 198 -9.97 28.61 -3.00
N LEU A 199 -8.85 28.14 -3.53
CA LEU A 199 -7.71 27.69 -2.74
C LEU A 199 -6.99 28.88 -2.07
N VAL A 200 -6.85 30.00 -2.78
CA VAL A 200 -6.26 31.25 -2.26
C VAL A 200 -7.15 31.89 -1.18
N ASN A 201 -8.44 32.05 -1.47
CA ASN A 201 -9.41 32.74 -0.60
C ASN A 201 -9.97 31.85 0.52
N ARG A 202 -9.30 30.74 0.81
CA ARG A 202 -9.71 29.79 1.84
C ARG A 202 -9.59 30.45 3.23
N PRO A 203 -10.48 30.16 4.19
CA PRO A 203 -10.42 30.76 5.53
C PRO A 203 -9.04 30.59 6.19
N ALA A 204 -8.56 31.63 6.90
CA ALA A 204 -7.22 31.66 7.52
C ALA A 204 -7.02 30.57 8.58
N ASP A 205 -8.10 30.20 9.26
CA ASP A 205 -8.18 29.17 10.29
C ASP A 205 -8.23 27.73 9.74
N ARG A 206 -8.32 27.54 8.42
CA ARG A 206 -8.36 26.21 7.79
C ARG A 206 -7.02 25.83 7.13
N THR A 207 -6.33 24.88 7.76
CA THR A 207 -5.18 24.18 7.17
C THR A 207 -5.67 23.27 6.05
N PHE A 208 -5.07 23.40 4.86
CA PHE A 208 -5.33 22.48 3.75
C PHE A 208 -4.32 21.34 3.78
N ASP A 209 -4.83 20.13 3.66
CA ASP A 209 -4.03 18.92 3.53
C ASP A 209 -4.79 17.88 2.70
N PHE A 210 -4.08 16.83 2.32
CA PHE A 210 -4.71 15.64 1.77
C PHE A 210 -3.90 14.38 2.04
N ASP A 211 -4.64 13.28 2.17
CA ASP A 211 -4.08 11.94 2.26
C ASP A 211 -4.31 11.19 0.95
N VAL A 212 -3.24 10.66 0.37
CA VAL A 212 -3.33 9.77 -0.78
C VAL A 212 -3.87 8.42 -0.33
N LYS A 213 -5.04 8.02 -0.85
CA LYS A 213 -5.61 6.69 -0.65
C LYS A 213 -4.97 5.68 -1.60
N ARG A 214 -4.84 6.05 -2.87
CA ARG A 214 -4.26 5.20 -3.92
C ARG A 214 -3.83 5.97 -5.16
N ILE A 215 -2.94 5.36 -5.93
CA ILE A 215 -2.48 5.82 -7.24
C ILE A 215 -2.63 4.69 -8.25
N VAL A 216 -3.42 4.93 -9.30
CA VAL A 216 -3.76 3.98 -10.35
C VAL A 216 -3.17 4.46 -11.67
N GLU A 217 -2.35 3.64 -12.32
CA GLU A 217 -1.88 3.91 -13.69
C GLU A 217 -3.04 3.66 -14.67
N ILE A 218 -3.43 4.69 -15.43
CA ILE A 218 -4.39 4.57 -16.53
C ILE A 218 -3.65 4.17 -17.80
N ASN A 219 -2.56 4.88 -18.12
CA ASN A 219 -1.64 4.56 -19.21
C ASN A 219 -0.26 5.15 -18.89
N GLU A 220 0.66 5.16 -19.87
CA GLU A 220 2.04 5.61 -19.64
C GLU A 220 2.20 7.05 -19.17
N ILE A 221 1.20 7.90 -19.40
CA ILE A 221 1.25 9.34 -19.14
C ILE A 221 0.18 9.74 -18.12
N TYR A 222 -0.95 9.03 -18.02
CA TYR A 222 -2.08 9.40 -17.17
C TYR A 222 -2.24 8.47 -15.96
N TYR A 223 -2.48 9.08 -14.81
CA TYR A 223 -2.70 8.41 -13.54
C TYR A 223 -3.93 8.98 -12.84
N LEU A 224 -4.70 8.11 -12.21
CA LEU A 224 -5.76 8.49 -11.28
C LEU A 224 -5.23 8.43 -9.85
N VAL A 225 -5.38 9.50 -9.10
CA VAL A 225 -4.94 9.61 -7.70
C VAL A 225 -6.14 9.92 -6.83
N ASP A 226 -6.56 8.95 -6.01
CA ASP A 226 -7.65 9.17 -5.08
C ASP A 226 -7.10 9.68 -3.75
N ILE A 227 -7.66 10.79 -3.29
CA ILE A 227 -7.24 11.47 -2.08
C ILE A 227 -8.42 11.81 -1.18
N THR A 228 -8.19 11.88 0.12
CA THR A 228 -9.08 12.59 1.06
C THR A 228 -8.52 13.98 1.30
N VAL A 229 -9.29 15.01 0.96
CA VAL A 229 -8.92 16.41 1.14
C VAL A 229 -9.55 16.97 2.41
N THR A 230 -8.75 17.69 3.19
CA THR A 230 -9.17 18.47 4.35
C THR A 230 -8.92 19.96 4.12
N GLY A 231 -9.67 20.82 4.81
CA GLY A 231 -9.52 22.28 4.73
C GLY A 231 -10.15 22.96 3.52
N LEU A 232 -10.42 22.26 2.41
CA LEU A 232 -11.11 22.84 1.25
C LEU A 232 -12.58 23.20 1.55
N ARG A 233 -13.25 22.39 2.38
CA ARG A 233 -14.61 22.62 2.91
C ARG A 233 -14.60 22.49 4.43
N SER A 234 -15.75 22.70 5.06
CA SER A 234 -15.93 22.46 6.50
C SER A 234 -15.84 20.98 6.87
N VAL A 235 -16.06 20.09 5.91
CA VAL A 235 -15.95 18.63 6.05
C VAL A 235 -14.88 18.10 5.10
N GLN A 236 -14.27 16.98 5.46
CA GLN A 236 -13.38 16.26 4.55
C GLN A 236 -14.16 15.73 3.36
N ILE A 237 -13.53 15.71 2.19
CA ILE A 237 -14.13 15.20 0.96
C ILE A 237 -13.14 14.29 0.25
N ASP A 238 -13.65 13.27 -0.42
CA ASP A 238 -12.84 12.40 -1.26
C ASP A 238 -12.86 12.92 -2.71
N ILE A 239 -11.70 12.97 -3.34
CA ILE A 239 -11.51 13.47 -4.70
C ILE A 239 -10.60 12.51 -5.48
N ALA A 240 -10.94 12.27 -6.74
CA ALA A 240 -10.09 11.65 -7.74
C ALA A 240 -9.36 12.74 -8.53
N PHE A 241 -8.03 12.70 -8.60
CA PHE A 241 -7.20 13.57 -9.43
C PHE A 241 -6.72 12.81 -10.67
N ASP A 242 -6.95 13.38 -11.84
CA ASP A 242 -6.31 12.94 -13.08
C ASP A 242 -4.98 13.69 -13.23
N VAL A 243 -3.88 12.95 -13.11
CA VAL A 243 -2.52 13.48 -13.13
C VAL A 243 -1.82 13.02 -14.41
N LYS A 244 -1.31 13.99 -15.18
CA LYS A 244 -0.52 13.75 -16.38
C LYS A 244 0.96 13.88 -16.05
N VAL A 245 1.74 12.81 -16.25
CA VAL A 245 3.18 12.73 -15.99
C VAL A 245 3.96 12.78 -17.30
N LYS A 246 4.92 13.70 -17.43
CA LYS A 246 5.82 13.80 -18.58
C LYS A 246 7.26 13.98 -18.12
N GLY A 247 8.05 12.90 -18.19
CA GLY A 247 9.41 12.89 -17.66
C GLY A 247 9.40 13.07 -16.14
N ASN A 248 10.06 14.11 -15.66
CA ASN A 248 10.15 14.43 -14.21
C ASN A 248 9.12 15.48 -13.76
N SER A 249 8.17 15.86 -14.62
CA SER A 249 7.10 16.78 -14.27
C SER A 249 5.73 16.11 -14.31
N ALA A 250 4.79 16.66 -13.54
CA ALA A 250 3.40 16.26 -13.59
C ALA A 250 2.49 17.49 -13.51
N LEU A 251 1.27 17.35 -14.04
CA LEU A 251 0.23 18.38 -14.04
C LEU A 251 -1.12 17.75 -13.68
N LEU A 252 -1.92 18.49 -12.93
CA LEU A 252 -3.30 18.12 -12.65
C LEU A 252 -4.18 18.51 -13.85
N THR A 253 -4.79 17.53 -14.53
CA THR A 253 -5.58 17.75 -15.74
C THR A 253 -7.09 17.75 -15.51
N HIS A 254 -7.57 17.03 -14.50
CA HIS A 254 -8.98 17.00 -14.13
C HIS A 254 -9.12 16.50 -12.69
N ALA A 255 -10.25 16.80 -12.04
CA ALA A 255 -10.58 16.21 -10.75
C ALA A 255 -12.08 15.97 -10.59
N LYS A 256 -12.47 14.95 -9.82
CA LYS A 256 -13.87 14.60 -9.56
C LYS A 256 -14.07 14.32 -8.07
N GLN A 257 -15.06 14.95 -7.44
CA GLN A 257 -15.45 14.65 -6.07
C GLN A 257 -16.29 13.36 -6.00
N PHE A 258 -16.01 12.49 -5.03
CA PHE A 258 -16.78 11.27 -4.77
C PHE A 258 -17.98 11.52 -3.85
N ASN A 259 -18.87 10.52 -3.77
CA ASN A 259 -19.98 10.43 -2.82
C ASN A 259 -20.93 11.63 -2.80
N CYS A 260 -21.24 12.18 -3.98
CA CYS A 260 -22.32 13.14 -4.12
C CYS A 260 -23.66 12.44 -3.84
N GLN A 261 -24.50 13.00 -2.96
CA GLN A 261 -25.78 12.38 -2.57
C GLN A 261 -26.69 12.05 -3.77
N ASN A 262 -26.52 12.73 -4.90
CA ASN A 262 -27.28 12.50 -6.14
C ASN A 262 -26.69 11.40 -7.06
N ALA A 263 -25.52 10.84 -6.76
CA ALA A 263 -24.83 9.88 -7.65
C ALA A 263 -25.14 8.40 -7.34
N VAL A 264 -25.85 8.09 -6.24
CA VAL A 264 -26.19 6.70 -5.86
C VAL A 264 -26.98 5.99 -6.97
N SER A 265 -27.77 6.74 -7.75
CA SER A 265 -28.51 6.20 -8.89
C SER A 265 -27.61 5.79 -10.06
N GLN A 266 -26.46 6.44 -10.27
CA GLN A 266 -25.57 6.12 -11.39
C GLN A 266 -24.66 4.92 -11.08
N VAL A 267 -24.11 4.82 -9.87
CA VAL A 267 -23.17 3.73 -9.51
C VAL A 267 -23.82 2.35 -9.66
N THR A 268 -25.09 2.21 -9.28
CA THR A 268 -25.82 0.94 -9.39
C THR A 268 -26.04 0.54 -10.86
N GLN A 269 -26.34 1.52 -11.72
CA GLN A 269 -26.55 1.29 -13.15
C GLN A 269 -25.23 0.96 -13.86
N THR A 270 -24.14 1.65 -13.52
CA THR A 270 -22.81 1.38 -14.09
C THR A 270 -22.32 -0.04 -13.77
N LYS A 271 -22.51 -0.50 -12.52
CA LYS A 271 -22.11 -1.87 -12.12
C LYS A 271 -22.89 -2.94 -12.88
N SER A 272 -24.19 -2.74 -13.15
CA SER A 272 -24.97 -3.72 -13.90
C SER A 272 -24.46 -3.85 -15.34
N VAL A 273 -24.22 -2.73 -16.02
CA VAL A 273 -23.80 -2.74 -17.43
C VAL A 273 -22.42 -3.39 -17.62
N ILE A 274 -21.49 -3.19 -16.67
CA ILE A 274 -20.20 -3.87 -16.71
C ILE A 274 -20.34 -5.36 -16.47
N ASN A 275 -21.15 -5.79 -15.50
CA ASN A 275 -21.39 -7.21 -15.26
C ASN A 275 -22.08 -7.86 -16.48
N ASP A 276 -23.08 -7.21 -17.07
CA ASP A 276 -23.75 -7.69 -18.28
C ASP A 276 -22.77 -7.87 -19.45
N PHE A 277 -21.80 -6.95 -19.62
CA PHE A 277 -20.76 -7.09 -20.62
C PHE A 277 -19.77 -8.23 -20.30
N LEU A 278 -19.35 -8.37 -19.04
CA LEU A 278 -18.46 -9.45 -18.62
C LEU A 278 -19.11 -10.82 -18.81
N ASP A 279 -20.42 -10.94 -18.53
CA ASP A 279 -21.20 -12.15 -18.76
C ASP A 279 -21.29 -12.48 -20.26
N GLN A 280 -21.56 -11.48 -21.11
CA GLN A 280 -21.52 -11.65 -22.58
C GLN A 280 -20.14 -12.12 -23.06
N LEU A 281 -19.07 -11.56 -22.49
CA LEU A 281 -17.69 -11.97 -22.82
C LEU A 281 -17.40 -13.40 -22.36
N LEU A 282 -17.86 -13.80 -21.16
CA LEU A 282 -17.74 -15.17 -20.67
C LEU A 282 -18.50 -16.16 -21.56
N GLU A 283 -19.75 -15.85 -21.92
CA GLU A 283 -20.56 -16.68 -22.82
C GLU A 283 -19.86 -16.87 -24.18
N ALA A 284 -19.32 -15.79 -24.74
CA ALA A 284 -18.52 -15.87 -25.97
C ALA A 284 -17.27 -16.75 -25.79
N ILE A 285 -16.54 -16.62 -24.69
CA ILE A 285 -15.35 -17.43 -24.37
C ILE A 285 -15.71 -18.92 -24.18
N HIS A 286 -16.85 -19.22 -23.56
CA HIS A 286 -17.35 -20.57 -23.33
C HIS A 286 -17.83 -21.22 -24.63
N SER A 287 -18.41 -20.44 -25.55
CA SER A 287 -18.81 -20.91 -26.88
C SER A 287 -17.64 -21.39 -27.75
N ARG A 288 -16.40 -20.96 -27.41
CA ARG A 288 -15.18 -21.19 -28.20
C ARG A 288 -15.30 -20.74 -29.66
N SER A 289 -16.23 -19.83 -29.96
CA SER A 289 -16.41 -19.27 -31.30
C SER A 289 -15.45 -18.09 -31.51
N PRO A 290 -14.51 -18.18 -32.48
CA PRO A 290 -13.59 -17.08 -32.77
C PRO A 290 -14.30 -15.77 -33.12
N SER A 291 -15.44 -15.84 -33.83
CA SER A 291 -16.21 -14.66 -34.20
C SER A 291 -16.94 -14.05 -32.99
N ALA A 292 -17.59 -14.87 -32.16
CA ALA A 292 -18.31 -14.37 -30.98
C ALA A 292 -17.36 -13.66 -30.00
N ILE A 293 -16.16 -14.23 -29.78
CA ILE A 293 -15.12 -13.59 -28.96
C ILE A 293 -14.59 -12.32 -29.66
N GLY A 294 -14.34 -12.40 -30.96
CA GLY A 294 -13.78 -11.31 -31.76
C GLY A 294 -14.68 -10.08 -31.85
N ASP A 295 -16.00 -10.26 -31.84
CA ASP A 295 -17.00 -9.18 -31.92
C ASP A 295 -17.02 -8.31 -30.63
N LEU A 296 -16.59 -8.86 -29.50
CA LEU A 296 -16.54 -8.18 -28.19
C LEU A 296 -15.17 -7.53 -27.90
N ILE A 297 -14.19 -7.66 -28.80
CA ILE A 297 -12.82 -7.16 -28.61
C ILE A 297 -12.50 -6.14 -29.71
N TYR A 298 -12.01 -4.96 -29.36
CA TYR A 298 -11.64 -3.93 -30.32
C TYR A 298 -10.53 -4.40 -31.28
N ASP A 299 -10.61 -4.04 -32.57
CA ASP A 299 -9.70 -4.57 -33.59
C ASP A 299 -8.21 -4.27 -33.34
N LYS A 300 -7.89 -3.16 -32.69
CA LYS A 300 -6.50 -2.81 -32.33
C LYS A 300 -6.14 -3.18 -30.88
N TYR A 301 -6.89 -4.10 -30.29
CA TYR A 301 -6.69 -4.54 -28.92
C TYR A 301 -5.30 -5.17 -28.74
N ILE A 302 -4.67 -4.81 -27.63
CA ILE A 302 -3.43 -5.40 -27.14
C ILE A 302 -3.67 -5.85 -25.70
N PHE A 303 -3.23 -7.07 -25.39
CA PHE A 303 -3.11 -7.53 -24.01
C PHE A 303 -1.64 -7.47 -23.58
N GLU A 304 -1.35 -6.61 -22.60
CA GLU A 304 -0.04 -6.53 -21.95
C GLU A 304 0.05 -7.56 -20.82
N ALA A 305 0.61 -8.74 -21.08
CA ALA A 305 0.92 -9.68 -20.02
C ALA A 305 2.28 -9.35 -19.38
N CYS A 306 2.59 -10.04 -18.28
CA CYS A 306 3.85 -9.83 -17.56
C CYS A 306 5.11 -10.11 -18.38
N ASP A 307 5.05 -11.06 -19.31
CA ASP A 307 6.19 -11.57 -20.07
C ASP A 307 6.27 -11.02 -21.50
N ARG A 308 5.13 -10.66 -22.09
CA ARG A 308 5.02 -10.12 -23.44
C ARG A 308 3.65 -9.50 -23.70
N THR A 309 3.52 -8.81 -24.83
CA THR A 309 2.22 -8.36 -25.35
C THR A 309 1.62 -9.41 -26.30
N PHE A 310 0.30 -9.42 -26.41
CA PHE A 310 -0.45 -10.30 -27.30
C PHE A 310 -1.42 -9.47 -28.15
N SER A 311 -1.53 -9.79 -29.44
CA SER A 311 -2.55 -9.21 -30.31
C SER A 311 -3.94 -9.79 -30.04
N LYS A 312 -4.98 -9.15 -30.58
CA LYS A 312 -6.36 -9.66 -30.62
C LYS A 312 -6.41 -11.11 -31.13
N GLU A 313 -5.78 -11.39 -32.27
CA GLU A 313 -5.81 -12.70 -32.91
C GLU A 313 -5.13 -13.77 -32.05
N GLU A 314 -3.98 -13.45 -31.44
CA GLU A 314 -3.27 -14.38 -30.55
C GLU A 314 -4.11 -14.73 -29.31
N ILE A 315 -4.84 -13.77 -28.76
CA ILE A 315 -5.72 -13.99 -27.60
C ILE A 315 -6.92 -14.83 -27.99
N ILE A 316 -7.59 -14.54 -29.10
CA ILE A 316 -8.71 -15.34 -29.59
C ILE A 316 -8.25 -16.79 -29.81
N GLN A 317 -7.12 -17.01 -30.46
CA GLN A 317 -6.57 -18.35 -30.66
C GLN A 317 -6.28 -19.07 -29.34
N ARG A 318 -5.78 -18.36 -28.32
CA ARG A 318 -5.55 -18.96 -26.99
C ARG A 318 -6.83 -19.29 -26.25
N LEU A 319 -7.86 -18.46 -26.37
CA LEU A 319 -9.16 -18.69 -25.73
C LEU A 319 -9.88 -19.89 -26.36
N VAL A 320 -9.84 -20.01 -27.70
CA VAL A 320 -10.45 -21.11 -28.46
C VAL A 320 -9.72 -22.44 -28.22
N ASN A 321 -8.38 -22.43 -28.22
CA ASN A 321 -7.55 -23.62 -28.03
C ASN A 321 -7.31 -23.99 -26.55
N ARG A 322 -8.04 -23.37 -25.62
CA ARG A 322 -7.95 -23.66 -24.18
C ARG A 322 -8.34 -25.14 -23.90
N PRO A 323 -7.71 -25.83 -22.92
CA PRO A 323 -8.14 -27.17 -22.51
C PRO A 323 -9.64 -27.24 -22.18
N ALA A 324 -10.30 -28.35 -22.54
CA ALA A 324 -11.75 -28.54 -22.37
C ALA A 324 -12.20 -28.60 -20.91
N ASP A 325 -11.31 -29.02 -20.03
CA ASP A 325 -11.49 -29.17 -18.59
C ASP A 325 -11.32 -27.86 -17.79
N ARG A 326 -10.99 -26.75 -18.46
CA ARG A 326 -10.82 -25.45 -17.81
C ARG A 326 -11.96 -24.49 -18.14
N GLU A 327 -12.78 -24.23 -17.15
CA GLU A 327 -13.80 -23.18 -17.18
C GLU A 327 -13.16 -21.85 -16.79
N VAL A 328 -13.46 -20.81 -17.57
CA VAL A 328 -12.97 -19.44 -17.31
C VAL A 328 -14.05 -18.71 -16.54
N GLU A 329 -13.66 -18.08 -15.45
CA GLU A 329 -14.53 -17.24 -14.63
C GLU A 329 -13.85 -15.89 -14.41
N PHE A 330 -14.67 -14.85 -14.17
CA PHE A 330 -14.22 -13.51 -13.84
C PHE A 330 -14.73 -13.13 -12.46
N ASP A 331 -13.81 -12.78 -11.57
CA ASP A 331 -14.13 -12.18 -10.28
C ASP A 331 -13.79 -10.69 -10.34
N VAL A 332 -14.81 -9.82 -10.31
CA VAL A 332 -14.59 -8.37 -10.34
C VAL A 332 -14.02 -7.90 -9.02
N ILE A 333 -12.80 -7.35 -9.07
CA ILE A 333 -12.14 -6.71 -7.93
C ILE A 333 -12.65 -5.27 -7.82
N GLU A 334 -12.62 -4.52 -8.92
CA GLU A 334 -12.99 -3.12 -8.93
C GLU A 334 -13.42 -2.60 -10.30
N VAL A 335 -14.25 -1.55 -10.32
CA VAL A 335 -14.62 -0.78 -11.50
C VAL A 335 -14.30 0.70 -11.26
N ILE A 336 -13.52 1.28 -12.16
CA ILE A 336 -13.13 2.69 -12.17
C ILE A 336 -13.75 3.34 -13.41
N GLU A 337 -14.59 4.35 -13.20
CA GLU A 337 -15.23 5.12 -14.26
C GLU A 337 -14.30 6.22 -14.79
N LEU A 338 -14.02 6.21 -16.09
CA LEU A 338 -13.33 7.28 -16.81
C LEU A 338 -14.28 7.95 -17.82
N PRO A 339 -13.96 9.14 -18.35
CA PRO A 339 -14.88 9.88 -19.23
C PRO A 339 -15.33 9.15 -20.50
N GLU A 340 -14.49 8.25 -21.05
CA GLU A 340 -14.73 7.58 -22.34
C GLU A 340 -14.94 6.06 -22.23
N TYR A 341 -14.54 5.46 -21.11
CA TYR A 341 -14.58 4.01 -20.88
C TYR A 341 -14.42 3.70 -19.38
N TYR A 342 -14.47 2.42 -19.01
CA TYR A 342 -14.26 1.94 -17.65
C TYR A 342 -12.96 1.15 -17.56
N LEU A 343 -12.20 1.32 -16.48
CA LEU A 343 -11.17 0.36 -16.10
C LEU A 343 -11.78 -0.65 -15.14
N VAL A 344 -11.67 -1.94 -15.45
CA VAL A 344 -12.25 -3.01 -14.65
C VAL A 344 -11.13 -3.96 -14.23
N ASP A 345 -10.83 -3.97 -12.94
CA ASP A 345 -9.87 -4.90 -12.36
C ASP A 345 -10.59 -6.19 -12.03
N ILE A 346 -10.11 -7.30 -12.59
CA ILE A 346 -10.67 -8.63 -12.39
C ILE A 346 -9.58 -9.64 -12.06
N THR A 347 -9.92 -10.65 -11.27
CA THR A 347 -9.18 -11.90 -11.20
C THR A 347 -9.78 -12.86 -12.21
N VAL A 348 -8.94 -13.43 -13.09
CA VAL A 348 -9.34 -14.41 -14.09
C VAL A 348 -8.80 -15.78 -13.71
N THR A 349 -9.71 -16.74 -13.58
CA THR A 349 -9.40 -18.16 -13.36
C THR A 349 -9.53 -18.95 -14.67
N GLY A 350 -9.04 -20.19 -14.70
CA GLY A 350 -9.19 -21.08 -15.86
C GLY A 350 -8.29 -20.82 -17.07
N LEU A 351 -7.74 -19.61 -17.25
CA LEU A 351 -6.80 -19.32 -18.34
C LEU A 351 -5.42 -19.98 -18.13
N ARG A 352 -4.97 -20.10 -16.89
CA ARG A 352 -3.70 -20.70 -16.47
C ARG A 352 -3.91 -21.59 -15.25
N SER A 353 -2.86 -22.29 -14.79
CA SER A 353 -2.92 -23.10 -13.56
C SER A 353 -3.05 -22.27 -12.28
N VAL A 354 -2.77 -20.97 -12.36
CA VAL A 354 -2.89 -20.01 -11.25
C VAL A 354 -3.76 -18.86 -11.74
N PRO A 355 -4.67 -18.32 -10.91
CA PRO A 355 -5.41 -17.11 -11.23
C PRO A 355 -4.47 -15.95 -11.60
N ILE A 356 -4.92 -15.10 -12.51
CA ILE A 356 -4.18 -13.90 -12.91
C ILE A 356 -5.06 -12.67 -12.76
N ASP A 357 -4.49 -11.59 -12.25
CA ASP A 357 -5.20 -10.32 -12.13
C ASP A 357 -4.97 -9.48 -13.40
N ILE A 358 -6.06 -9.01 -13.98
CA ILE A 358 -6.06 -8.26 -15.23
C ILE A 358 -6.91 -7.01 -15.07
N ARG A 359 -6.41 -5.88 -15.56
CA ARG A 359 -7.17 -4.66 -15.75
C ARG A 359 -7.68 -4.61 -17.18
N PHE A 360 -8.98 -4.58 -17.37
CA PHE A 360 -9.65 -4.36 -18.64
C PHE A 360 -10.00 -2.89 -18.84
N GLY A 361 -9.86 -2.41 -20.07
CA GLY A 361 -10.54 -1.21 -20.53
C GLY A 361 -11.81 -1.60 -21.28
N VAL A 362 -12.96 -1.16 -20.80
CA VAL A 362 -14.27 -1.49 -21.36
C VAL A 362 -14.95 -0.21 -21.82
N ALA A 363 -15.09 -0.04 -23.14
CA ALA A 363 -15.92 1.02 -23.70
C ALA A 363 -17.37 0.53 -23.79
N VAL A 364 -18.27 1.21 -23.08
CA VAL A 364 -19.70 0.84 -23.06
C VAL A 364 -20.48 1.76 -24.00
N ALA A 365 -21.28 1.18 -24.88
CA ALA A 365 -22.18 1.91 -25.77
C ALA A 365 -23.57 1.24 -25.77
N GLY A 366 -24.56 1.93 -25.18
CA GLY A 366 -25.91 1.37 -25.03
C GLY A 366 -25.91 0.13 -24.13
N ASN A 367 -26.45 -0.98 -24.64
CA ASN A 367 -26.51 -2.26 -23.92
C ASN A 367 -25.33 -3.19 -24.23
N GLY A 368 -24.36 -2.71 -25.02
CA GLY A 368 -23.17 -3.46 -25.39
C GLY A 368 -21.90 -2.85 -24.80
N GLY A 369 -20.83 -3.63 -24.82
CA GLY A 369 -19.49 -3.18 -24.50
C GLY A 369 -18.47 -3.67 -25.51
N LEU A 370 -17.30 -3.05 -25.50
CA LEU A 370 -16.15 -3.45 -26.30
C LEU A 370 -14.91 -3.43 -25.42
N LEU A 371 -14.18 -4.54 -25.41
CA LEU A 371 -12.91 -4.65 -24.71
C LEU A 371 -11.83 -3.94 -25.55
N ILE A 372 -11.35 -2.79 -25.07
CA ILE A 372 -10.44 -1.92 -25.84
C ILE A 372 -8.96 -2.09 -25.49
N HIS A 373 -8.65 -2.52 -24.26
CA HIS A 373 -7.29 -2.87 -23.85
C HIS A 373 -7.33 -3.81 -22.64
N ALA A 374 -6.22 -4.52 -22.37
CA ALA A 374 -6.06 -5.21 -21.11
C ALA A 374 -4.59 -5.25 -20.66
N LYS A 375 -4.36 -5.24 -19.35
CA LYS A 375 -3.01 -5.32 -18.75
C LYS A 375 -3.02 -6.23 -17.54
N GLN A 376 -2.15 -7.25 -17.54
CA GLN A 376 -1.93 -8.09 -16.37
C GLN A 376 -1.17 -7.29 -15.31
N PHE A 377 -1.62 -7.35 -14.06
CA PHE A 377 -0.91 -6.76 -12.92
C PHE A 377 -0.54 -7.84 -11.88
N HIS A 378 0.17 -7.45 -10.81
CA HIS A 378 0.81 -8.37 -9.86
C HIS A 378 1.80 -9.36 -10.49
N CYS A 379 2.56 -8.90 -11.48
CA CYS A 379 3.62 -9.69 -12.11
C CYS A 379 4.71 -10.06 -11.10
N GLN A 380 4.81 -11.34 -10.73
CA GLN A 380 5.97 -11.85 -10.02
C GLN A 380 7.20 -11.70 -10.92
N LYS A 381 8.05 -10.70 -10.63
CA LYS A 381 9.40 -10.67 -11.19
C LYS A 381 10.21 -11.81 -10.60
N SER A 382 11.15 -12.33 -11.39
CA SER A 382 12.21 -13.26 -10.98
C SER A 382 12.67 -12.96 -9.55
N VAL A 383 12.42 -13.93 -8.67
CA VAL A 383 12.50 -13.85 -7.20
C VAL A 383 13.77 -13.12 -6.75
N GLY A 384 13.62 -11.97 -6.12
CA GLY A 384 14.72 -11.28 -5.46
C GLY A 384 15.22 -12.07 -4.25
N GLN A 385 16.53 -12.02 -3.96
CA GLN A 385 17.18 -12.74 -2.84
C GLN A 385 16.48 -12.55 -1.47
N VAL A 386 15.79 -11.43 -1.25
CA VAL A 386 15.09 -11.12 0.01
C VAL A 386 13.85 -12.01 0.18
N ASP A 387 13.08 -12.26 -0.87
CA ASP A 387 11.91 -13.15 -0.80
C ASP A 387 12.31 -14.61 -0.73
N GLN A 388 13.44 -15.00 -1.34
CA GLN A 388 13.96 -16.36 -1.19
C GLN A 388 14.24 -16.69 0.28
N LYS A 389 14.87 -15.76 1.02
CA LYS A 389 15.07 -15.93 2.48
C LYS A 389 13.74 -16.03 3.23
N ARG A 390 12.73 -15.22 2.86
CA ARG A 390 11.40 -15.27 3.49
C ARG A 390 10.71 -16.61 3.24
N GLN A 391 10.74 -17.11 2.01
CA GLN A 391 10.11 -18.38 1.65
C GLN A 391 10.77 -19.56 2.37
N VAL A 392 12.11 -19.57 2.41
CA VAL A 392 12.88 -20.57 3.17
C VAL A 392 12.51 -20.53 4.66
N LEU A 393 12.30 -19.33 5.22
CA LEU A 393 11.86 -19.17 6.62
C LEU A 393 10.45 -19.71 6.86
N LEU A 394 9.51 -19.48 5.94
CA LEU A 394 8.13 -19.95 6.08
C LEU A 394 8.04 -21.48 6.07
N VAL A 395 8.74 -22.12 5.13
CA VAL A 395 8.84 -23.61 5.07
C VAL A 395 9.45 -24.18 6.35
N PHE A 396 10.48 -23.51 6.90
CA PHE A 396 11.07 -23.90 8.17
C PHE A 396 10.07 -23.78 9.33
N LEU A 397 9.31 -22.69 9.40
CA LEU A 397 8.30 -22.49 10.45
C LEU A 397 7.21 -23.56 10.40
N ASP A 398 6.74 -23.94 9.21
CA ASP A 398 5.77 -25.02 9.06
C ASP A 398 6.33 -26.37 9.55
N SER A 399 7.57 -26.68 9.16
CA SER A 399 8.27 -27.89 9.62
C SER A 399 8.43 -27.91 11.15
N LEU A 400 8.77 -26.77 11.74
CA LEU A 400 8.87 -26.62 13.21
C LEU A 400 7.52 -26.81 13.88
N LEU A 401 6.46 -26.21 13.32
CA LEU A 401 5.10 -26.35 13.84
C LEU A 401 4.63 -27.81 13.81
N GLU A 402 4.92 -28.52 12.73
CA GLU A 402 4.60 -29.94 12.57
C GLU A 402 5.40 -30.84 13.53
N ALA A 403 6.70 -30.56 13.71
CA ALA A 403 7.55 -31.25 14.68
C ALA A 403 7.04 -31.06 16.13
N VAL A 404 6.61 -29.85 16.48
CA VAL A 404 6.02 -29.54 17.79
C VAL A 404 4.66 -30.25 17.96
N ARG A 405 3.79 -30.21 16.94
CA ARG A 405 2.47 -30.87 16.97
C ARG A 405 2.59 -32.39 17.09
N SER A 406 3.52 -33.00 16.36
CA SER A 406 3.79 -34.45 16.41
C SER A 406 4.47 -34.89 17.71
N ARG A 407 4.97 -33.95 18.53
CA ARG A 407 5.76 -34.22 19.75
C ARG A 407 6.95 -35.14 19.49
N SER A 408 7.45 -35.17 18.26
CA SER A 408 8.56 -36.04 17.86
C SER A 408 9.89 -35.40 18.24
N ALA A 409 10.57 -35.97 19.23
CA ALA A 409 11.91 -35.53 19.64
C ALA A 409 12.90 -35.62 18.48
N THR A 410 12.77 -36.64 17.62
CA THR A 410 13.60 -36.80 16.41
C THR A 410 13.35 -35.69 15.40
N ALA A 411 12.09 -35.35 15.12
CA ALA A 411 11.74 -34.28 14.18
C ALA A 411 12.21 -32.91 14.69
N MET A 412 11.99 -32.62 15.99
CA MET A 412 12.50 -31.39 16.60
C MET A 412 14.02 -31.34 16.59
N GLY A 413 14.70 -32.45 16.89
CA GLY A 413 16.16 -32.55 16.87
C GLY A 413 16.76 -32.35 15.48
N ALA A 414 16.06 -32.76 14.42
CA ALA A 414 16.47 -32.56 13.03
C ALA A 414 16.41 -31.08 12.59
N LEU A 415 15.57 -30.28 13.23
CA LEU A 415 15.42 -28.84 12.95
C LEU A 415 16.37 -27.97 13.78
N MET A 416 17.13 -28.54 14.71
CA MET A 416 18.05 -27.82 15.60
C MET A 416 19.50 -28.06 15.17
N SER A 417 20.33 -27.02 15.18
CA SER A 417 21.76 -27.17 14.97
C SER A 417 22.41 -27.99 16.10
N ASP A 418 23.55 -28.60 15.85
CA ASP A 418 24.27 -29.35 16.89
C ASP A 418 24.82 -28.46 18.00
N SER A 419 25.02 -27.18 17.69
CA SER A 419 25.36 -26.13 18.64
C SER A 419 24.16 -25.46 19.32
N TYR A 420 22.94 -26.00 19.12
CA TYR A 420 21.73 -25.37 19.64
C TYR A 420 21.73 -25.28 21.17
N TYR A 421 21.40 -24.09 21.66
CA TYR A 421 21.08 -23.85 23.04
C TYR A 421 19.82 -22.98 23.21
N TYR A 422 19.11 -23.22 24.31
CA TYR A 422 17.92 -22.49 24.72
C TYR A 422 18.17 -21.82 26.06
N ASN A 423 18.16 -20.48 26.07
CA ASN A 423 18.19 -19.71 27.31
C ASN A 423 16.76 -19.56 27.84
N ALA A 424 16.38 -20.43 28.78
CA ALA A 424 15.20 -20.20 29.60
C ALA A 424 15.51 -19.19 30.71
N CYS A 425 14.49 -18.74 31.42
CA CYS A 425 14.69 -17.76 32.50
C CYS A 425 15.51 -18.28 33.68
N GLU A 426 15.48 -19.58 33.96
CA GLU A 426 16.13 -20.18 35.13
C GLU A 426 17.41 -20.94 34.79
N ARG A 427 17.52 -21.44 33.55
CA ARG A 427 18.64 -22.29 33.12
C ARG A 427 18.81 -22.27 31.61
N MET A 428 20.02 -22.60 31.19
CA MET A 428 20.36 -22.83 29.79
C MET A 428 20.25 -24.32 29.48
N PHE A 429 19.59 -24.65 28.38
CA PHE A 429 19.51 -26.01 27.83
C PHE A 429 20.36 -26.10 26.56
N THR A 430 20.94 -27.27 26.29
CA THR A 430 21.74 -27.53 25.08
C THR A 430 21.24 -28.80 24.41
N LYS A 431 21.31 -28.89 23.08
CA LYS A 431 20.95 -30.11 22.34
C LYS A 431 21.85 -31.27 22.80
N GLY A 432 21.26 -32.40 23.16
CA GLY A 432 21.99 -33.64 23.50
C GLY A 432 22.37 -33.82 24.97
N ARG A 433 22.12 -32.86 25.87
CA ARG A 433 22.27 -33.07 27.31
C ARG A 433 20.90 -33.14 27.99
N SER A 434 20.42 -34.36 28.22
CA SER A 434 19.47 -34.65 29.28
C SER A 434 20.22 -34.60 30.62
N SER A 435 20.01 -33.54 31.40
CA SER A 435 20.27 -33.55 32.83
C SER A 435 18.98 -33.83 33.58
#